data_AF-A0A060PQS3-F1
#
_entry.id   AF-A0A060PQS3-F1
#
_cell.length_a   1.000
_cell.length_b   1.000
_cell.length_c   1.000
_cell.angle_alpha   90.00
_cell.angle_beta   90.00
_cell.angle_gamma   90.00
#
_symmetry.space_group_name_H-M   'P 1'
#
loop_
_entity.id
_entity.type
_entity.pdbx_description
1 polymer ?
#
loop_
_entity_poly.entity_id
_entity_poly.type
_entity_poly.pdbx_seq_one_letter_code
_entity_poly.pdbx_strand_id
1 'polypeptide(L)' 'MGLADIILERFKDFMREYPEPYKFLQVFYAQEKERFLNSKISDYIKRNKSKEEASILARQGFVSAVGRAL' A
#
# COMPACT_ATOMS: atom_id res chain seq x y z
N MET A 1 10.86 4.18 9.58
CA MET A 1 9.97 4.60 8.47
C MET A 1 8.61 3.95 8.65
N GLY A 2 7.55 4.74 8.57
CA GLY A 2 6.18 4.25 8.47
C GLY A 2 5.86 3.72 7.07
N LEU A 3 4.72 3.05 6.92
CA LEU A 3 4.31 2.49 5.63
C LEU A 3 3.99 3.56 4.57
N ALA A 4 3.52 4.74 4.99
CA ALA A 4 3.35 5.87 4.09
C ALA A 4 4.70 6.33 3.50
N ASP A 5 5.75 6.39 4.32
CA ASP A 5 7.09 6.74 3.85
C ASP A 5 7.61 5.72 2.83
N ILE A 6 7.37 4.42 3.06
CA ILE A 6 7.77 3.36 2.14
C ILE A 6 7.04 3.48 0.79
N ILE A 7 5.74 3.77 0.81
CA ILE A 7 4.95 3.98 -0.41
C ILE A 7 5.45 5.21 -1.16
N LEU A 8 5.75 6.30 -0.46
CA LEU A 8 6.25 7.53 -1.06
C LEU A 8 7.62 7.32 -1.73
N GLU A 9 8.56 6.62 -1.09
CA GLU A 9 9.86 6.34 -1.70
C GLU A 9 9.71 5.49 -2.96
N ARG A 10 8.90 4.43 -2.91
CA ARG A 10 8.62 3.61 -4.11
C ARG A 10 7.92 4.40 -5.21
N PHE A 11 7.04 5.34 -4.85
CA PHE A 11 6.41 6.22 -5.82
C PHE A 11 7.45 7.12 -6.51
N LYS A 12 8.38 7.70 -5.75
CA LYS A 12 9.48 8.52 -6.32
C LYS A 12 10.34 7.72 -7.28
N ASP A 13 10.67 6.47 -6.92
CA ASP A 13 11.45 5.58 -7.78
C ASP A 13 10.68 5.24 -9.06
N PHE A 14 9.40 4.87 -8.93
CA PHE A 14 8.50 4.63 -10.06
C PHE A 14 8.41 5.84 -11.02
N MET A 15 8.30 7.05 -10.47
CA MET A 15 8.25 8.29 -11.26
C MET A 15 9.57 8.59 -12.00
N ARG A 16 10.70 8.05 -11.55
CA ARG A 16 12.02 8.24 -12.17
C ARG A 16 12.37 7.15 -13.18
N GLU A 17 11.96 5.90 -12.92
CA GLU A 17 12.34 4.73 -13.73
C GLU A 17 11.53 4.60 -15.02
N TYR A 18 10.27 5.05 -15.03
CA TYR A 18 9.39 4.90 -16.18
C TYR A 18 9.37 6.17 -17.04
N PRO A 19 9.50 6.06 -18.37
CA PRO A 19 9.47 7.23 -19.27
C PRO A 19 8.09 7.90 -19.36
N GLU A 20 7.00 7.18 -19.07
CA GLU A 20 5.63 7.71 -19.03
C GLU A 20 4.88 7.19 -17.78
N PRO A 21 5.32 7.56 -16.57
CA PRO A 21 4.91 6.90 -15.33
C PRO A 21 3.41 7.05 -15.06
N TYR A 22 2.81 8.17 -15.48
CA TYR A 22 1.38 8.41 -15.33
C TYR A 22 0.50 7.40 -16.09
N LYS A 23 0.97 6.83 -17.21
CA LYS A 23 0.22 5.78 -17.94
C LYS A 23 0.13 4.47 -17.15
N PHE A 24 1.07 4.24 -16.24
CA PHE A 24 1.17 3.01 -15.44
C PHE A 24 0.80 3.23 -13.97
N LEU A 25 0.22 4.39 -13.64
CA LEU A 25 -0.11 4.75 -12.26
C LEU A 25 -1.08 3.75 -11.61
N GLN A 26 -2.04 3.21 -12.38
CA GLN A 26 -2.96 2.18 -11.91
C GLN A 26 -2.22 0.88 -11.53
N VAL A 27 -1.18 0.51 -12.30
CA VAL A 27 -0.36 -0.67 -12.03
C VAL A 27 0.44 -0.48 -10.75
N PHE A 28 1.05 0.69 -10.56
CA PHE A 28 1.73 1.05 -9.32
C PHE A 28 0.79 0.92 -8.11
N TYR A 29 -0.40 1.52 -8.18
CA TYR A 29 -1.38 1.43 -7.08
C TYR A 29 -1.84 -0.01 -6.80
N ALA A 30 -2.05 -0.83 -7.84
CA ALA A 30 -2.42 -2.23 -7.66
C ALA A 30 -1.33 -3.02 -6.93
N GLN A 31 -0.07 -2.84 -7.31
CA GLN A 31 1.07 -3.50 -6.68
C GLN A 31 1.27 -3.05 -5.23
N GLU A 32 1.22 -1.74 -4.97
CA GLU A 32 1.37 -1.24 -3.60
C GLU A 32 0.20 -1.66 -2.70
N LYS A 33 -1.02 -1.73 -3.24
CA LYS A 33 -2.17 -2.27 -2.52
C LYS A 33 -1.94 -3.72 -2.11
N GLU A 34 -1.50 -4.57 -3.03
CA GLU A 34 -1.23 -5.98 -2.74
C GLU A 34 -0.15 -6.13 -1.66
N ARG A 35 0.98 -5.43 -1.80
CA ARG A 35 2.07 -5.43 -0.80
C ARG A 35 1.58 -4.99 0.57
N PHE A 36 0.81 -3.91 0.62
CA PHE A 36 0.27 -3.36 1.88
C PHE A 36 -0.70 -4.33 2.54
N LEU A 37 -1.66 -4.88 1.78
CA LEU A 37 -2.65 -5.81 2.30
C LEU A 37 -1.99 -7.08 2.83
N ASN A 38 -1.05 -7.66 2.08
CA ASN A 38 -0.34 -8.87 2.50
C ASN A 38 0.45 -8.65 3.81
N SER A 39 1.09 -7.49 3.95
CA SER A 39 1.78 -7.13 5.20
C SER A 39 0.80 -6.97 6.36
N LYS A 40 -0.29 -6.21 6.18
CA LYS A 40 -1.18 -5.83 7.29
C LYS A 40 -2.16 -6.91 7.70
N ILE A 41 -2.68 -7.69 6.76
CA ILE A 41 -3.59 -8.79 7.07
C ILE A 41 -2.89 -9.81 7.98
N SER A 42 -1.63 -10.15 7.69
CA SER A 42 -0.84 -11.05 8.55
C SER A 42 -0.67 -10.47 9.96
N ASP A 43 -0.32 -9.19 10.07
CA ASP A 43 -0.18 -8.50 11.36
C ASP A 43 -1.48 -8.51 12.18
N TYR A 44 -2.63 -8.27 11.54
CA TYR A 44 -3.93 -8.25 12.22
C TYR A 44 -4.39 -9.65 12.65
N ILE A 45 -4.16 -10.67 11.83
CA ILE A 45 -4.44 -12.06 12.21
C ILE A 45 -3.60 -12.45 13.43
N LYS A 46 -2.32 -12.07 13.48
CA LYS A 46 -1.46 -12.26 14.67
C LYS A 46 -1.96 -11.53 15.92
N ARG A 47 -2.83 -10.53 15.76
CA ARG A 47 -3.48 -9.78 16.84
C ARG A 47 -4.90 -10.31 17.14
N ASN A 48 -5.17 -11.58 16.81
CA ASN A 48 -6.47 -12.25 17.01
C ASN A 48 -7.65 -11.58 16.27
N LYS A 49 -7.40 -10.88 15.15
CA LYS A 49 -8.48 -10.45 14.26
C LYS A 49 -8.88 -11.57 13.33
N SER A 50 -10.17 -11.68 13.04
CA SER A 50 -10.65 -12.56 11.98
C SER A 50 -10.08 -12.14 10.62
N LYS A 51 -10.06 -13.05 9.66
CA LYS A 51 -9.60 -12.77 8.29
C LYS A 51 -10.42 -11.63 7.65
N GLU A 52 -11.72 -11.58 7.93
CA GLU A 52 -12.65 -10.54 7.47
C GLU A 52 -12.25 -9.17 8.02
N GLU A 53 -12.13 -9.05 9.35
CA GLU A 53 -11.74 -7.80 10.02
C GLU A 53 -10.34 -7.34 9.60
N ALA A 54 -9.39 -8.28 9.51
CA ALA A 54 -8.04 -7.99 9.06
C ALA A 54 -8.02 -7.40 7.65
N SER A 55 -8.83 -7.95 6.74
CA SER A 55 -8.99 -7.45 5.37
C SER A 55 -9.58 -6.03 5.35
N ILE A 56 -10.62 -5.77 6.14
CA ILE A 56 -11.25 -4.44 6.25
C ILE A 56 -10.25 -3.41 6.77
N LEU A 57 -9.58 -3.71 7.89
CA LEU A 57 -8.59 -2.80 8.50
C LEU A 57 -7.41 -2.54 7.58
N ALA A 58 -6.96 -3.54 6.83
CA ALA A 58 -5.86 -3.39 5.88
C ALA A 58 -6.26 -2.50 4.69
N ARG A 59 -7.49 -2.64 4.16
CA ARG A 59 -8.00 -1.79 3.08
C ARG A 59 -8.12 -0.32 3.51
N GLN A 60 -8.67 -0.07 4.70
CA GLN A 60 -8.75 1.28 5.27
C GLN A 60 -7.37 1.87 5.51
N GLY A 61 -6.46 1.06 6.07
CA GLY A 61 -5.07 1.45 6.29
C GLY A 61 -4.35 1.84 5.00
N PHE A 62 -4.60 1.13 3.90
CA PHE A 62 -4.01 1.42 2.60
C PHE A 62 -4.46 2.79 2.07
N VAL A 63 -5.78 3.03 2.04
CA VAL A 63 -6.34 4.33 1.60
C VAL A 63 -5.76 5.49 2.41
N SER A 64 -5.68 5.30 3.73
CA SER A 64 -5.12 6.29 4.64
C SER A 64 -3.62 6.52 4.45
N ALA A 65 -2.85 5.47 4.15
CA ALA A 65 -1.41 5.57 3.90
C ALA A 65 -1.11 6.26 2.57
N VAL A 66 -1.85 5.92 1.51
CA VAL A 66 -1.73 6.57 0.20
C VAL A 66 -2.06 8.06 0.30
N GLY A 67 -3.20 8.44 0.90
CA GLY A 67 -3.60 9.85 0.98
C GLY A 67 -2.74 10.71 1.92
N ARG A 68 -1.82 10.12 2.70
CA ARG A 68 -0.77 10.86 3.42
C ARG A 68 0.53 10.94 2.64
N ALA A 69 0.77 9.98 1.75
CA ALA A 69 2.02 9.88 1.00
C ALA A 69 1.97 10.73 -0.28
N LEU A 70 0.81 10.78 -0.94
CA LEU A 70 0.58 11.41 -2.24
C LEU A 70 -0.48 12.51 -2.13
#